data_AF-J4GMW9-F1
#
_entry.id   AF-J4GMW9-F1
#
_cell.length_a   1.000
_cell.length_b   1.000
_cell.length_c   1.000
_cell.angle_alpha   90.00
_cell.angle_beta   90.00
_cell.angle_gamma   90.00
#
_symmetry.space_group_name_H-M   'P 1'
#
loop_
_entity.id
_entity.type
_entity.pdbx_description
1 polymer ?
#
loop_
_entity_poly.entity_id
_entity_poly.type
_entity_poly.pdbx_seq_one_letter_code
_entity_poly.pdbx_strand_id
1 'polypeptide(L)' 'MAATAIVAIVNLYGPGLQDVFDTAPIPGMFWGIPFTFALGILMMDEIRKLLVRTYPKSLIAKIAW' A
#
# COMPACT_ATOMS: atom_id res chain seq x y z
N MET A 1 -6.45 9.92 -1.92
CA MET A 1 -6.98 8.89 -0.99
C MET A 1 -8.49 8.75 -1.08
N ALA A 2 -9.29 9.81 -0.85
CA ALA A 2 -10.75 9.70 -0.90
C ALA A 2 -11.28 9.27 -2.28
N ALA A 3 -10.82 9.92 -3.36
CA ALA A 3 -11.23 9.58 -4.73
C ALA A 3 -10.90 8.13 -5.11
N THR A 4 -9.71 7.64 -4.75
CA THR A 4 -9.28 6.26 -5.04
C THR A 4 -10.07 5.22 -4.24
N ALA A 5 -10.44 5.53 -3.00
CA ALA A 5 -11.30 4.67 -2.19
C ALA A 5 -12.73 4.59 -2.75
N ILE A 6 -13.27 5.71 -3.23
CA ILE A 6 -14.58 5.76 -3.87
C ILE A 6 -14.60 4.90 -5.15
N VAL A 7 -13.57 5.01 -5.99
CA VAL A 7 -13.43 4.16 -7.19
C VAL A 7 -13.39 2.68 -6.81
N ALA A 8 -12.67 2.30 -5.76
CA ALA A 8 -12.63 0.92 -5.29
C ALA A 8 -14.01 0.42 -4.83
N ILE A 9 -14.76 1.22 -4.06
CA ILE A 9 -16.11 0.87 -3.59
C ILE A 9 -17.08 0.73 -4.78
N VAL A 10 -17.05 1.67 -5.72
CA VAL A 10 -17.90 1.65 -6.91
C VAL A 10 -17.63 0.42 -7.76
N ASN A 11 -16.35 0.05 -7.97
CA ASN A 11 -15.99 -1.15 -8.74
C ASN A 11 -16.30 -2.47 -8.02
N LEU A 12 -16.27 -2.51 -6.68
CA LEU A 12 -16.47 -3.73 -5.90
C LEU A 12 -17.93 -4.01 -5.53
N TYR A 13 -18.78 -2.98 -5.50
CA TYR A 13 -20.19 -3.09 -5.09
C TYR A 13 -21.19 -2.57 -6.12
N GLY A 14 -20.73 -2.02 -7.25
CA GLY A 14 -21.59 -1.58 -8.35
C GLY A 14 -22.06 -2.78 -9.19
N PRO A 15 -23.35 -3.14 -9.22
CA PRO A 15 -23.82 -4.37 -9.87
C PRO A 15 -23.50 -4.41 -11.37
N GLY A 16 -23.62 -3.29 -12.09
CA GLY A 16 -23.26 -3.22 -13.50
C GLY A 16 -21.75 -3.27 -13.79
N LEU A 17 -20.91 -2.98 -12.79
CA LEU A 17 -19.45 -3.06 -12.92
C LEU A 17 -18.92 -4.45 -12.54
N GLN A 18 -19.59 -5.13 -11.61
CA GLN A 18 -19.30 -6.52 -11.25
C GLN A 18 -19.44 -7.45 -12.46
N ASP A 19 -20.52 -7.29 -13.23
CA ASP A 19 -20.75 -8.10 -14.44
C ASP A 19 -19.76 -7.80 -15.57
N VAL A 20 -19.26 -6.56 -15.66
CA VAL A 20 -18.34 -6.13 -16.75
C VAL A 20 -16.89 -6.47 -16.43
N PHE A 21 -16.48 -6.31 -15.17
CA PHE A 21 -15.10 -6.51 -14.72
C PHE A 21 -14.87 -7.83 -13.98
N ASP A 22 -15.91 -8.67 -13.84
CA ASP A 22 -15.89 -9.93 -13.10
C ASP A 22 -15.37 -9.75 -11.66
N THR A 23 -15.83 -8.68 -11.00
CA THR A 23 -15.44 -8.34 -9.62
C THR A 23 -16.43 -8.94 -8.62
N ALA A 24 -15.92 -9.39 -7.47
CA ALA A 24 -16.73 -9.92 -6.37
C ALA A 24 -16.69 -8.98 -5.16
N PRO A 25 -17.77 -8.91 -4.36
CA PRO A 25 -17.79 -8.10 -3.15
C PRO A 25 -16.80 -8.67 -2.12
N ILE A 26 -15.86 -7.83 -1.69
CA ILE A 26 -14.85 -8.21 -0.69
C ILE A 26 -15.44 -8.06 0.72
N PRO A 27 -15.34 -9.07 1.61
CA PRO A 27 -15.71 -8.92 3.00
C PRO A 27 -14.90 -7.82 3.70
N GLY A 28 -15.55 -7.01 4.55
CA GLY A 28 -14.94 -5.83 5.19
C GLY A 28 -13.63 -6.12 5.95
N MET A 29 -13.45 -7.35 6.46
CA MET A 29 -12.23 -7.79 7.13
C MET A 29 -10.96 -7.74 6.27
N PHE A 30 -11.08 -7.90 4.95
CA PHE A 30 -9.91 -7.95 4.05
C PHE A 30 -9.44 -6.56 3.59
N TRP A 31 -10.25 -5.51 3.77
CA TRP A 31 -9.87 -4.13 3.43
C TRP A 31 -8.71 -3.61 4.27
N GLY A 32 -8.48 -4.18 5.47
CA GLY A 32 -7.40 -3.80 6.37
C GLY A 32 -6.01 -4.31 5.97
N ILE A 33 -5.94 -5.40 5.20
CA ILE A 33 -4.66 -6.06 4.87
C ILE A 33 -3.69 -5.14 4.11
N PRO A 34 -4.11 -4.39 3.08
CA PRO A 34 -3.19 -3.49 2.38
C PRO A 34 -2.61 -2.38 3.27
N PHE A 35 -3.33 -1.96 4.32
CA PHE A 35 -2.84 -0.93 5.24
C PHE A 35 -1.67 -1.41 6.10
N THR A 36 -1.66 -2.69 6.52
CA THR A 36 -0.54 -3.24 7.30
C THR A 36 0.72 -3.33 6.43
N PHE A 37 0.58 -3.71 5.16
CA PHE A 37 1.69 -3.70 4.20
C PHE A 37 2.20 -2.28 3.91
N ALA A 38 1.30 -1.32 3.74
CA ALA A 38 1.67 0.08 3.53
C ALA A 38 2.47 0.64 4.73
N LEU A 39 2.05 0.30 5.96
CA LEU A 39 2.78 0.65 7.18
C LEU A 39 4.15 -0.05 7.22
N GLY A 40 4.24 -1.31 6.83
CA GLY A 40 5.51 -2.03 6.73
C GLY A 40 6.49 -1.37 5.75
N ILE A 41 6.02 -0.96 4.58
CA ILE A 41 6.83 -0.24 3.58
C ILE A 41 7.29 1.12 4.12
N LEU A 42 6.40 1.87 4.77
CA LEU A 42 6.73 3.17 5.36
C LEU A 42 7.82 3.01 6.43
N MET A 43 7.67 2.04 7.32
CA MET A 43 8.66 1.75 8.36
C MET A 43 10.01 1.35 7.75
N MET A 44 10.00 0.48 6.73
CA MET A 44 11.22 0.10 6.02
C MET A 44 11.94 1.31 5.41
N ASP A 45 11.19 2.23 4.80
CA ASP A 45 11.77 3.43 4.19
C ASP A 45 12.33 4.41 5.24
N GLU A 46 11.62 4.62 6.35
CA GLU A 46 12.11 5.46 7.44
C GLU A 46 13.34 4.87 8.14
N ILE A 47 13.36 3.54 8.36
CA ILE A 47 14.54 2.85 8.90
C ILE A 47 15.72 2.99 7.96
N ARG A 48 15.52 2.81 6.65
CA ARG A 48 16.57 3.00 5.65
C ARG A 48 17.11 4.43 5.69
N LYS A 49 16.24 5.44 5.71
CA LYS A 49 16.66 6.86 5.81
C LYS A 49 17.45 7.13 7.08
N LEU A 50 17.03 6.58 8.22
CA LEU A 50 17.74 6.71 9.49
C LEU A 50 19.15 6.10 9.40
N LEU A 51 19.26 4.87 8.88
CA LEU A 51 20.54 4.17 8.74
C LEU A 51 21.52 4.93 7.82
N VAL A 52 21.04 5.51 6.72
CA VAL A 52 21.87 6.31 5.81
C VAL A 52 22.36 7.60 6.49
N ARG A 53 21.51 8.26 7.29
CA ARG A 53 21.87 9.49 8.02
C ARG A 53 22.85 9.23 9.17
N THR A 54 22.65 8.15 9.92
CA THR A 54 23.51 7.80 11.06
C THR A 54 24.84 7.17 10.62
N TYR A 55 24.85 6.39 9.54
CA TYR A 55 26.03 5.69 9.05
C TYR A 55 26.30 5.97 7.56
N PRO A 56 26.78 7.19 7.22
CA PRO A 56 26.94 7.63 5.84
C PRO A 56 28.01 6.87 5.05
N LYS A 57 28.92 6.13 5.70
CA LYS A 57 29.94 5.30 5.05
C LYS A 57 29.60 3.80 5.02
N SER A 58 28.42 3.39 5.48
CA SER A 58 28.01 1.98 5.53
C SER A 58 27.72 1.42 4.13
N LEU A 59 27.77 0.08 4.00
CA LEU A 59 27.32 -0.63 2.79
C LEU A 59 25.86 -0.29 2.44
N ILE A 60 25.02 -0.10 3.45
CA ILE A 60 23.60 0.29 3.29
C ILE A 60 23.50 1.67 2.64
N ALA A 61 24.35 2.63 3.02
CA ALA A 61 24.40 3.94 2.37
C ALA A 61 24.88 3.89 0.92
N LYS A 62 25.72 2.91 0.56
CA LYS A 62 26.21 2.71 -0.81
C LYS A 62 25.21 1.99 -1.72
N ILE A 63 24.29 1.20 -1.16
CA ILE A 63 23.23 0.49 -1.90
C ILE A 63 21.95 1.34 -2.00
N ALA A 64 21.77 2.27 -1.08
CA ALA A 64 20.61 3.16 -1.04
C ALA A 64 20.61 4.25 -2.12
N TRP A 65 21.68 4.34 -2.92
CA TRP A 65 21.85 5.25 -4.06
C TRP A 65 22.33 4.46 -5.27
#